data_AF-A0A0B2VPF4-F1
#
_entry.id   AF-A0A0B2VPF4-F1
#
_cell.length_a   1.000
_cell.length_b   1.000
_cell.length_c   1.000
_cell.angle_alpha   90.00
_cell.angle_beta   90.00
_cell.angle_gamma   90.00
#
_symmetry.space_group_name_H-M   'P 1'
#
loop_
_entity.id
_entity.type
_entity.pdbx_description
1 polymer ?
#
loop_
_entity_poly.entity_id
_entity_poly.type
_entity_poly.pdbx_seq_one_letter_code
_entity_poly.pdbx_strand_id
1 'polypeptide(L)'
;MAKATSLIKGVTMNSERDNPTEAQSGEGPSQGKSTKILPLNKSSRRISRAAKQEKGRSIRLQKAAAKRARQDARRKLRDKLGDAAPPKEQPKTIESMREYDLTMVEADDEEILHDEANDEMCSYFNRETKPKVIITTSPYAKVNTFKFCYELQKCIPDAEVFTRKGIALKKVVKQAKQNDYTDLIVVHEDRKMPNGIVLCHLPDGPTAFFKINSLKFTKNIKKKGETTGHHPEVILNNFNTRLGHTVARMFACLFPHQPMFTGRRVVTFHNQRDYIFFRHHRYEFKREGEKAALLELGPRFTLRLKWLQKGTFDSRYGEYEWVLKRHEMETSRRRFFL
;
A
#
# COMPACT_ATOMS: atom_id res chain seq x y z
N MET A 1 -42.47 41.04 -2.91
CA MET A 1 -42.09 41.94 -4.03
C MET A 1 -40.57 41.86 -4.18
N ALA A 2 -39.91 41.68 -5.32
CA ALA A 2 -40.30 41.46 -6.70
C ALA A 2 -39.15 40.65 -7.38
N LYS A 3 -39.52 39.84 -8.37
CA LYS A 3 -38.64 39.08 -9.26
C LYS A 3 -37.76 40.02 -10.11
N ALA A 4 -36.57 39.57 -10.47
CA ALA A 4 -35.88 40.04 -11.68
C ALA A 4 -35.27 38.85 -12.42
N THR A 5 -35.83 38.59 -13.59
CA THR A 5 -35.46 37.60 -14.60
C THR A 5 -34.71 38.35 -15.70
N SER A 6 -33.61 37.83 -16.23
CA SER A 6 -33.15 38.23 -17.57
C SER A 6 -32.40 37.11 -18.27
N LEU A 7 -33.02 36.61 -19.33
CA LEU A 7 -32.44 35.81 -20.40
C LEU A 7 -31.44 36.63 -21.21
N ILE A 8 -30.32 36.03 -21.66
CA ILE A 8 -29.67 36.39 -22.93
C ILE A 8 -29.17 35.12 -23.64
N LYS A 9 -29.55 35.04 -24.92
CA LYS A 9 -29.32 33.99 -25.92
C LYS A 9 -27.85 33.84 -26.33
N GLY A 10 -27.48 32.64 -26.75
CA GLY A 10 -26.15 32.29 -27.26
C GLY A 10 -25.86 32.75 -28.69
N VAL A 11 -24.58 32.61 -29.05
CA VAL A 11 -24.07 32.58 -30.42
C VAL A 11 -22.87 31.63 -30.46
N THR A 12 -23.02 30.55 -31.23
CA THR A 12 -21.98 29.60 -31.63
C THR A 12 -21.28 30.16 -32.87
N MET A 13 -19.95 30.25 -32.88
CA MET A 13 -19.18 30.57 -34.08
C MET A 13 -18.11 29.50 -34.31
N ASN A 14 -18.37 28.64 -35.30
CA ASN A 14 -17.36 27.84 -35.99
C ASN A 14 -16.65 28.77 -36.99
N SER A 15 -15.31 28.77 -36.99
CA SER A 15 -14.51 29.39 -38.05
C SER A 15 -13.69 28.31 -38.76
N GLU A 16 -14.07 28.07 -40.01
CA GLU A 16 -13.34 27.34 -41.04
C GLU A 16 -11.92 27.91 -41.22
N ARG A 17 -10.96 27.06 -41.60
CA ARG A 17 -9.62 27.49 -42.01
C ARG A 17 -9.43 27.19 -43.49
N ASP A 18 -9.36 28.27 -44.26
CA ASP A 18 -8.99 28.30 -45.66
C ASP A 18 -7.52 27.89 -45.88
N ASN A 19 -7.31 27.18 -46.97
CA ASN A 19 -6.04 26.69 -47.51
C ASN A 19 -5.69 27.57 -48.72
N PRO A 20 -4.48 28.16 -48.86
CA PRO A 20 -4.18 28.97 -50.02
C PRO A 20 -3.56 28.16 -51.17
N THR A 21 -4.00 28.57 -52.34
CA THR A 21 -3.88 28.02 -53.69
C THR A 21 -2.48 28.15 -54.31
N GLU A 22 -2.19 27.21 -55.20
CA GLU A 22 -1.09 27.18 -56.17
C GLU A 22 -1.07 28.42 -57.09
N ALA A 23 0.13 28.86 -57.48
CA ALA A 23 0.35 29.73 -58.63
C ALA A 23 1.50 29.17 -59.49
N GLN A 24 1.17 28.85 -60.75
CA GLN A 24 2.10 28.47 -61.81
C GLN A 24 2.64 29.70 -62.55
N SER A 25 3.88 29.61 -63.05
CA SER A 25 4.24 29.73 -64.48
C SER A 25 5.62 30.39 -64.72
N GLY A 26 6.37 29.85 -65.69
CA GLY A 26 7.53 30.49 -66.29
C GLY A 26 8.64 29.53 -66.74
N GLU A 27 8.51 28.92 -67.92
CA GLU A 27 9.59 28.20 -68.62
C GLU A 27 10.38 29.12 -69.56
N GLY A 28 11.70 28.88 -69.65
CA GLY A 28 12.59 29.34 -70.73
C GLY A 28 14.02 28.79 -70.55
N PRO A 29 14.75 28.40 -71.62
CA PRO A 29 15.65 27.23 -71.56
C PRO A 29 17.16 27.57 -71.70
N SER A 30 18.06 26.77 -71.09
CA SER A 30 19.42 26.55 -71.62
C SER A 30 20.19 25.40 -70.96
N GLN A 31 20.46 24.37 -71.77
CA GLN A 31 21.69 23.55 -71.84
C GLN A 31 22.34 22.98 -70.55
N GLY A 32 22.08 21.69 -70.33
CA GLY A 32 23.07 20.62 -70.16
C GLY A 32 24.25 20.80 -69.21
N LYS A 33 24.18 20.15 -68.03
CA LYS A 33 25.33 19.47 -67.38
C LYS A 33 24.82 18.25 -66.60
N SER A 34 25.19 17.07 -67.08
CA SER A 34 25.01 15.78 -66.42
C SER A 34 25.76 15.78 -65.07
N THR A 35 25.03 15.82 -63.95
CA THR A 35 25.57 15.50 -62.63
C THR A 35 25.17 14.07 -62.26
N LYS A 36 26.16 13.18 -62.35
CA LYS A 36 26.08 11.78 -61.90
C LYS A 36 25.57 11.72 -60.45
N ILE A 37 24.44 11.05 -60.22
CA ILE A 37 23.97 10.67 -58.89
C ILE A 37 24.92 9.57 -58.37
N LEU A 38 25.73 9.88 -57.36
CA LEU A 38 26.52 8.90 -56.65
C LEU A 38 25.58 8.00 -55.80
N PRO A 39 25.74 6.67 -55.81
CA PRO A 39 24.86 5.80 -55.05
C PRO A 39 25.13 5.95 -53.55
N LEU A 40 24.04 6.07 -52.75
CA LEU A 40 24.10 6.06 -51.29
C LEU A 40 24.68 4.72 -50.81
N ASN A 41 25.93 4.75 -50.38
CA ASN A 41 26.61 3.59 -49.81
C ASN A 41 26.00 3.26 -48.43
N LYS A 42 25.11 2.25 -48.37
CA LYS A 42 24.57 1.70 -47.12
C LYS A 42 25.63 0.88 -46.39
N SER A 43 26.68 1.54 -45.87
CA SER A 43 27.53 0.93 -44.85
C SER A 43 26.80 1.01 -43.51
N SER A 44 26.31 -0.12 -43.00
CA SER A 44 25.78 -0.20 -41.64
C SER A 44 26.96 -0.14 -40.64
N ARG A 45 27.50 1.05 -40.41
CA ARG A 45 28.50 1.25 -39.35
C ARG A 45 27.83 0.94 -38.01
N ARG A 46 28.17 -0.23 -37.43
CA ARG A 46 27.79 -0.59 -36.05
C ARG A 46 28.41 0.46 -35.12
N ILE A 47 27.61 1.44 -34.71
CA ILE A 47 28.00 2.47 -33.75
C ILE A 47 28.50 1.77 -32.48
N SER A 48 29.71 2.13 -32.04
CA SER A 48 30.34 1.55 -30.85
C SER A 48 29.45 1.75 -29.61
N ARG A 49 29.52 0.82 -28.66
CA ARG A 49 28.74 0.89 -27.41
C ARG A 49 29.01 2.19 -26.64
N ALA A 50 30.24 2.70 -26.69
CA ALA A 50 30.65 3.97 -26.10
C ALA A 50 29.95 5.17 -26.78
N ALA A 51 29.97 5.25 -28.12
CA ALA A 51 29.32 6.33 -28.86
C ALA A 51 27.78 6.33 -28.67
N LYS A 52 27.16 5.15 -28.51
CA LYS A 52 25.73 5.05 -28.15
C LYS A 52 25.44 5.58 -26.74
N GLN A 53 26.31 5.29 -25.77
CA GLN A 53 26.16 5.78 -24.39
C GLN A 53 26.34 7.29 -24.29
N GLU A 54 27.32 7.85 -25.00
CA GLU A 54 27.59 9.28 -25.03
C GLU A 54 26.44 10.07 -25.67
N LYS A 55 25.94 9.61 -26.82
CA LYS A 55 24.74 10.17 -27.46
C LYS A 55 23.49 10.04 -26.55
N GLY A 56 23.37 8.92 -25.83
CA GLY A 56 22.31 8.74 -24.83
C GLY A 56 22.41 9.75 -23.68
N ARG A 57 23.62 10.03 -23.20
CA ARG A 57 23.89 11.01 -22.14
C ARG A 57 23.58 12.43 -22.61
N SER A 58 24.02 12.82 -23.80
CA SER A 58 23.75 14.16 -24.35
C SER A 58 22.25 14.40 -24.56
N ILE A 59 21.52 13.42 -25.09
CA ILE A 59 20.05 13.49 -25.23
C ILE A 59 19.37 13.64 -23.86
N ARG A 60 19.82 12.92 -22.81
CA ARG A 60 19.29 13.06 -21.45
C ARG A 60 19.53 14.44 -20.87
N LEU A 61 20.74 15.00 -21.07
CA LEU A 61 21.10 16.35 -20.63
C LEU A 61 20.27 17.42 -21.34
N GLN A 62 20.12 17.33 -22.67
CA GLN A 62 19.29 18.24 -23.46
C GLN A 62 17.82 18.20 -23.01
N LYS A 63 17.25 17.00 -22.80
CA LYS A 63 15.88 16.84 -22.27
C LYS A 63 15.74 17.43 -20.87
N ALA A 64 16.73 17.27 -20.00
CA ALA A 64 16.72 17.85 -18.66
C ALA A 64 16.79 19.39 -18.69
N ALA A 65 17.65 19.95 -19.56
CA ALA A 65 17.76 21.39 -19.75
C ALA A 65 16.46 22.00 -20.31
N ALA A 66 15.89 21.39 -21.35
CA ALA A 66 14.61 21.80 -21.91
C ALA A 66 13.46 21.73 -20.88
N LYS A 67 13.45 20.70 -20.03
CA LYS A 67 12.47 20.58 -18.92
C LYS A 67 12.63 21.71 -17.90
N ARG A 68 13.87 22.04 -17.49
CA ARG A 68 14.15 23.15 -16.56
C ARG A 68 13.70 24.48 -17.15
N ALA A 69 14.06 24.78 -18.39
CA ALA A 69 13.65 26.00 -19.08
C ALA A 69 12.11 26.15 -19.13
N ARG A 70 11.39 25.06 -19.42
CA ARG A 70 9.91 25.04 -19.38
C ARG A 70 9.36 25.29 -17.97
N GLN A 71 9.99 24.73 -16.93
CA GLN A 71 9.58 24.95 -15.53
C GLN A 71 9.83 26.40 -15.08
N ASP A 72 10.98 26.97 -15.44
CA ASP A 72 11.33 28.36 -15.13
C ASP A 72 10.40 29.35 -15.84
N ALA A 73 10.08 29.10 -17.11
CA ALA A 73 9.10 29.91 -17.85
C ALA A 73 7.71 29.86 -17.19
N ARG A 74 7.25 28.68 -16.76
CA ARG A 74 5.98 28.52 -16.02
C ARG A 74 6.01 29.21 -14.66
N ARG A 75 7.14 29.16 -13.93
CA ARG A 75 7.31 29.86 -12.65
C ARG A 75 7.18 31.37 -12.85
N LYS A 76 7.95 31.94 -13.79
CA LYS A 76 7.88 33.37 -14.14
C LYS A 76 6.48 33.81 -14.57
N LEU A 77 5.76 32.97 -15.32
CA LEU A 77 4.37 33.25 -15.72
C LEU A 77 3.44 33.27 -14.50
N ARG A 78 3.58 32.32 -13.58
CA ARG A 78 2.78 32.29 -12.33
C ARG A 78 3.08 33.46 -11.42
N ASP A 79 4.36 33.84 -11.27
CA ASP A 79 4.76 34.99 -10.46
C ASP A 79 4.15 36.29 -11.00
N LYS A 80 3.98 36.41 -12.33
CA LYS A 80 3.30 37.53 -12.99
C LYS A 80 1.78 37.52 -12.81
N LEU A 81 1.15 36.34 -12.83
CA LEU A 81 -0.30 36.23 -12.68
C LEU A 81 -0.77 36.26 -11.21
N GLY A 82 0.11 36.03 -10.24
CA GLY A 82 -0.24 36.05 -8.81
C GLY A 82 -1.43 35.13 -8.51
N ASP A 83 -2.49 35.69 -7.95
CA ASP A 83 -3.72 34.98 -7.58
C ASP A 83 -4.58 34.58 -8.79
N ALA A 84 -4.37 35.19 -9.96
CA ALA A 84 -5.05 34.81 -11.20
C ALA A 84 -4.38 33.61 -11.91
N ALA A 85 -3.31 33.05 -11.33
CA ALA A 85 -2.60 31.93 -11.94
C ALA A 85 -3.43 30.63 -11.86
N PRO A 86 -3.53 29.86 -12.96
CA PRO A 86 -4.18 28.56 -12.92
C PRO A 86 -3.57 27.66 -11.83
N PRO A 87 -4.39 26.91 -11.08
CA PRO A 87 -3.88 26.00 -10.07
C PRO A 87 -2.97 24.95 -10.71
N LYS A 88 -1.92 24.58 -9.99
CA LYS A 88 -0.96 23.60 -10.48
C LYS A 88 -1.68 22.27 -10.68
N GLU A 89 -1.68 21.76 -11.92
CA GLU A 89 -2.21 20.43 -12.23
C GLU A 89 -1.54 19.39 -11.31
N GLN A 90 -2.35 18.71 -10.51
CA GLN A 90 -1.88 17.63 -9.65
C GLN A 90 -1.61 16.40 -10.51
N PRO A 91 -0.49 15.69 -10.28
CA PRO A 91 -0.22 14.46 -11.01
C PRO A 91 -1.28 13.41 -10.69
N LYS A 92 -1.84 12.78 -11.74
CA LYS A 92 -2.76 11.66 -11.62
C LYS A 92 -2.00 10.42 -11.12
N THR A 93 -1.92 10.24 -9.80
CA THR A 93 -1.36 9.04 -9.15
C THR A 93 -2.37 7.89 -9.17
N ILE A 94 -1.90 6.67 -8.93
CA ILE A 94 -2.78 5.49 -8.83
C ILE A 94 -3.77 5.67 -7.67
N GLU A 95 -3.31 6.28 -6.59
CA GLU A 95 -4.12 6.62 -5.41
C GLU A 95 -5.19 7.66 -5.75
N SER A 96 -4.86 8.73 -6.47
CA SER A 96 -5.83 9.75 -6.90
C SER A 96 -6.85 9.26 -7.93
N MET A 97 -6.51 8.18 -8.63
CA MET A 97 -7.33 7.55 -9.66
C MET A 97 -7.92 6.23 -9.15
N ARG A 98 -7.98 6.02 -7.83
CA ARG A 98 -8.61 4.85 -7.22
C ARG A 98 -10.06 4.78 -7.71
N GLU A 99 -10.48 3.60 -8.11
CA GLU A 99 -11.89 3.35 -8.43
C GLU A 99 -12.70 3.48 -7.15
N TYR A 100 -13.78 4.26 -7.19
CA TYR A 100 -14.67 4.40 -6.05
C TYR A 100 -15.24 3.03 -5.69
N ASP A 101 -15.15 2.69 -4.41
CA ASP A 101 -15.70 1.46 -3.85
C ASP A 101 -16.88 1.84 -2.97
N LEU A 102 -18.01 1.17 -3.13
CA LEU A 102 -19.23 1.40 -2.35
C LEU A 102 -19.03 1.04 -0.87
N THR A 103 -18.05 0.19 -0.56
CA THR A 103 -17.75 -0.26 0.81
C THR A 103 -16.80 0.67 1.56
N MET A 104 -16.49 1.84 1.00
CA MET A 104 -15.73 2.88 1.71
C MET A 104 -16.54 3.39 2.90
N VAL A 105 -15.89 3.43 4.06
CA VAL A 105 -16.48 3.90 5.30
C VAL A 105 -16.28 5.40 5.40
N GLU A 106 -17.37 6.13 5.59
CA GLU A 106 -17.35 7.53 5.99
C GLU A 106 -17.27 7.62 7.52
N ALA A 107 -16.66 8.67 8.06
CA ALA A 107 -16.34 8.74 9.49
C ALA A 107 -17.56 8.70 10.43
N ASP A 108 -18.71 9.18 9.97
CA ASP A 108 -19.94 9.32 10.75
C ASP A 108 -21.05 8.35 10.28
N ASP A 109 -20.67 7.23 9.68
CA ASP A 109 -21.64 6.22 9.23
C ASP A 109 -22.22 5.43 10.42
N GLU A 110 -23.49 5.70 10.74
CA GLU A 110 -24.21 5.07 11.85
C GLU A 110 -24.30 3.53 11.72
N GLU A 111 -24.38 2.99 10.50
CA GLU A 111 -24.45 1.54 10.28
C GLU A 111 -23.13 0.88 10.73
N ILE A 112 -21.99 1.45 10.29
CA ILE A 112 -20.68 0.91 10.61
C ILE A 112 -20.37 1.05 12.10
N LEU A 113 -20.72 2.17 12.71
CA LEU A 113 -20.56 2.36 14.15
C LEU A 113 -21.40 1.35 14.95
N HIS A 114 -22.63 1.07 14.51
CA HIS A 114 -23.48 0.06 15.14
C HIS A 114 -22.87 -1.34 15.01
N ASP A 115 -22.38 -1.71 13.83
CA ASP A 115 -21.75 -3.00 13.61
C ASP A 115 -20.48 -3.16 14.45
N GLU A 116 -19.62 -2.15 14.46
CA GLU A 116 -18.36 -2.14 15.23
C GLU A 116 -18.59 -2.17 16.76
N ALA A 117 -19.72 -1.65 17.24
CA ALA A 117 -20.07 -1.71 18.65
C ALA A 117 -20.58 -3.09 19.08
N ASN A 118 -21.13 -3.87 18.14
CA ASN A 118 -21.77 -5.18 18.40
C ASN A 118 -21.00 -6.37 17.82
N ASP A 119 -19.80 -6.15 17.27
CA ASP A 119 -18.98 -7.21 16.68
C ASP A 119 -18.35 -8.14 17.73
N GLU A 120 -17.74 -9.24 17.28
CA GLU A 120 -17.11 -10.22 18.17
C GLU A 120 -15.87 -9.68 18.89
N MET A 121 -15.37 -8.50 18.48
CA MET A 121 -14.20 -7.83 19.05
C MET A 121 -14.61 -6.71 20.03
N CYS A 122 -15.90 -6.44 20.21
CA CYS A 122 -16.40 -5.32 21.01
C CYS A 122 -15.88 -5.35 22.46
N SER A 123 -15.80 -6.53 23.07
CA SER A 123 -15.28 -6.71 24.44
C SER A 123 -13.85 -6.18 24.60
N TYR A 124 -13.01 -6.34 23.57
CA TYR A 124 -11.69 -5.75 23.54
C TYR A 124 -11.81 -4.22 23.48
N PHE A 125 -12.55 -3.65 22.52
CA PHE A 125 -12.66 -2.19 22.36
C PHE A 125 -13.34 -1.48 23.54
N ASN A 126 -14.25 -2.15 24.23
CA ASN A 126 -14.88 -1.71 25.49
C ASN A 126 -13.96 -1.83 26.70
N ARG A 127 -12.74 -2.38 26.52
CA ARG A 127 -11.71 -2.59 27.55
C ARG A 127 -12.11 -3.57 28.65
N GLU A 128 -12.99 -4.51 28.32
CA GLU A 128 -13.43 -5.55 29.24
C GLU A 128 -12.40 -6.69 29.31
N THR A 129 -11.72 -6.96 28.20
CA THR A 129 -10.76 -8.06 28.08
C THR A 129 -9.35 -7.55 27.80
N LYS A 130 -8.36 -8.16 28.46
CA LYS A 130 -6.94 -7.93 28.16
C LYS A 130 -6.50 -8.92 27.07
N PRO A 131 -5.82 -8.45 26.02
CA PRO A 131 -5.37 -9.34 24.96
C PRO A 131 -4.36 -10.36 25.48
N LYS A 132 -4.58 -11.62 25.12
CA LYS A 132 -3.72 -12.76 25.45
C LYS A 132 -3.52 -13.58 24.17
N VAL A 133 -2.32 -13.47 23.61
CA VAL A 133 -2.04 -13.97 22.25
C VAL A 133 -1.19 -15.23 22.30
N ILE A 134 -1.63 -16.27 21.61
CA ILE A 134 -0.85 -17.48 21.40
C ILE A 134 -0.32 -17.54 19.96
N ILE A 135 0.99 -17.71 19.81
CA ILE A 135 1.67 -17.86 18.52
C ILE A 135 2.06 -19.32 18.36
N THR A 136 1.64 -19.94 17.26
CA THR A 136 1.96 -21.32 16.93
C THR A 136 2.45 -21.45 15.49
N THR A 137 2.96 -22.63 15.14
CA THR A 137 3.44 -22.93 13.79
C THR A 137 2.63 -24.04 13.12
N SER A 138 2.80 -24.18 11.80
CA SER A 138 2.47 -25.41 11.10
C SER A 138 3.26 -26.61 11.66
N PRO A 139 2.78 -27.86 11.47
CA PRO A 139 3.52 -29.05 11.85
C PRO A 139 4.88 -29.09 11.17
N TYR A 140 5.89 -29.65 11.86
CA TYR A 140 7.24 -29.83 11.34
C TYR A 140 7.96 -28.54 10.88
N ALA A 141 7.54 -27.39 11.40
CA ALA A 141 8.19 -26.11 11.15
C ALA A 141 9.70 -26.17 11.44
N LYS A 142 10.47 -25.45 10.63
CA LYS A 142 11.92 -25.38 10.70
C LYS A 142 12.37 -24.12 11.42
N VAL A 143 13.69 -24.04 11.62
CA VAL A 143 14.35 -23.01 12.42
C VAL A 143 13.97 -21.59 12.02
N ASN A 144 13.82 -21.29 10.71
CA ASN A 144 13.47 -19.95 10.25
C ASN A 144 12.04 -19.53 10.64
N THR A 145 11.11 -20.48 10.70
CA THR A 145 9.72 -20.24 11.12
C THR A 145 9.65 -19.98 12.61
N PHE A 146 10.37 -20.77 13.42
CA PHE A 146 10.50 -20.48 14.85
C PHE A 146 11.18 -19.15 15.11
N LYS A 147 12.26 -18.82 14.38
CA LYS A 147 12.90 -17.49 14.46
C LYS A 147 11.90 -16.37 14.20
N PHE A 148 11.03 -16.52 13.21
CA PHE A 148 10.00 -15.52 12.93
C PHE A 148 8.97 -15.42 14.05
N CYS A 149 8.53 -16.55 14.64
CA CYS A 149 7.61 -16.54 15.78
C CYS A 149 8.19 -15.81 16.99
N TYR A 150 9.48 -16.03 17.31
CA TYR A 150 10.15 -15.29 18.38
C TYR A 150 10.35 -13.80 18.05
N GLU A 151 10.53 -13.43 16.79
CA GLU A 151 10.56 -12.03 16.39
C GLU A 151 9.17 -11.37 16.50
N LEU A 152 8.09 -12.09 16.18
CA LEU A 152 6.71 -11.65 16.40
C LEU A 152 6.39 -11.50 17.89
N GLN A 153 6.82 -12.44 18.72
CA GLN A 153 6.69 -12.38 20.18
C GLN A 153 7.34 -11.12 20.78
N LYS A 154 8.46 -10.66 20.22
CA LYS A 154 9.08 -9.39 20.66
C LYS A 154 8.28 -8.15 20.25
N CYS A 155 7.47 -8.26 19.20
CA CYS A 155 6.65 -7.15 18.72
C CYS A 155 5.34 -7.05 19.51
N ILE A 156 4.70 -8.18 19.81
CA ILE A 156 3.41 -8.27 20.47
C ILE A 156 3.64 -8.50 21.98
N PRO A 157 3.26 -7.56 22.86
CA PRO A 157 3.34 -7.77 24.31
C PRO A 157 2.55 -9.00 24.75
N ASP A 158 3.01 -9.67 25.81
CA ASP A 158 2.33 -10.82 26.43
C ASP A 158 2.04 -12.02 25.51
N ALA A 159 2.64 -12.06 24.31
CA ALA A 159 2.47 -13.18 23.40
C ALA A 159 3.28 -14.42 23.86
N GLU A 160 2.66 -15.60 23.76
CA GLU A 160 3.30 -16.87 24.11
C GLU A 160 3.48 -17.75 22.87
N VAL A 161 4.68 -18.32 22.70
CA VAL A 161 4.99 -19.19 21.55
C VAL A 161 4.86 -20.66 21.95
N PHE A 162 3.93 -21.38 21.30
CA PHE A 162 3.72 -22.82 21.52
C PHE A 162 3.95 -23.64 20.25
N THR A 163 4.53 -24.82 20.44
CA THR A 163 4.73 -25.78 19.35
C THR A 163 3.56 -26.75 19.27
N ARG A 164 2.96 -26.87 18.08
CA ARG A 164 1.77 -27.68 17.86
C ARG A 164 1.98 -29.20 17.99
N LYS A 165 3.23 -29.70 17.98
CA LYS A 165 3.60 -31.14 18.08
C LYS A 165 2.73 -32.11 17.25
N GLY A 166 2.19 -31.68 16.10
CA GLY A 166 1.31 -32.49 15.24
C GLY A 166 -0.19 -32.47 15.59
N ILE A 167 -0.61 -31.72 16.61
CA ILE A 167 -2.02 -31.55 16.99
C ILE A 167 -2.78 -30.82 15.88
N ALA A 168 -4.04 -31.21 15.64
CA ALA A 168 -4.90 -30.53 14.66
C ALA A 168 -5.29 -29.12 15.14
N LEU A 169 -5.37 -28.14 14.22
CA LEU A 169 -5.63 -26.75 14.58
C LEU A 169 -6.97 -26.56 15.33
N LYS A 170 -8.03 -27.30 14.97
CA LYS A 170 -9.31 -27.27 15.71
C LYS A 170 -9.16 -27.64 17.20
N LYS A 171 -8.27 -28.57 17.54
CA LYS A 171 -8.00 -28.94 18.94
C LYS A 171 -7.22 -27.83 19.65
N VAL A 172 -6.29 -27.17 18.96
CA VAL A 172 -5.56 -26.02 19.50
C VAL A 172 -6.50 -24.86 19.79
N VAL A 173 -7.44 -24.56 18.88
CA VAL A 173 -8.49 -23.55 19.10
C VAL A 173 -9.30 -23.89 20.35
N LYS A 174 -9.76 -25.14 20.50
CA LYS A 174 -10.50 -25.58 21.70
C LYS A 174 -9.68 -25.39 22.99
N GLN A 175 -8.40 -25.75 22.97
CA GLN A 175 -7.51 -25.56 24.12
C GLN A 175 -7.22 -24.08 24.40
N ALA A 176 -7.12 -23.25 23.36
CA ALA A 176 -6.91 -21.81 23.50
C ALA A 176 -8.14 -21.16 24.15
N LYS A 177 -9.36 -21.53 23.72
CA LYS A 177 -10.61 -21.10 24.36
C LYS A 177 -10.68 -21.51 25.84
N GLN A 178 -10.24 -22.72 26.19
CA GLN A 178 -10.22 -23.22 27.57
C GLN A 178 -9.23 -22.50 28.49
N ASN A 179 -8.21 -21.84 27.92
CA ASN A 179 -7.18 -21.12 28.67
C ASN A 179 -7.32 -19.60 28.54
N ASP A 180 -8.50 -19.13 28.11
CA ASP A 180 -8.87 -17.72 27.98
C ASP A 180 -7.90 -16.91 27.09
N TYR A 181 -7.43 -17.52 25.99
CA TYR A 181 -6.71 -16.78 24.95
C TYR A 181 -7.69 -15.99 24.09
N THR A 182 -7.35 -14.73 23.79
CA THR A 182 -8.15 -13.84 22.92
C THR A 182 -7.79 -14.02 21.46
N ASP A 183 -6.55 -14.36 21.14
CA ASP A 183 -6.09 -14.44 19.75
C ASP A 183 -5.11 -15.58 19.53
N LEU A 184 -5.26 -16.24 18.39
CA LEU A 184 -4.38 -17.30 17.91
C LEU A 184 -3.75 -16.91 16.58
N ILE A 185 -2.42 -16.85 16.58
CA ILE A 185 -1.60 -16.63 15.39
C ILE A 185 -0.97 -17.96 14.98
N VAL A 186 -1.18 -18.39 13.75
CA VAL A 186 -0.54 -19.59 13.18
C VAL A 186 0.36 -19.20 12.02
N VAL A 187 1.65 -19.42 12.17
CA VAL A 187 2.64 -19.19 11.10
C VAL A 187 2.79 -20.45 10.26
N HIS A 188 2.48 -20.33 8.98
CA HIS A 188 2.68 -21.36 7.97
C HIS A 188 4.06 -21.24 7.32
N GLU A 189 4.68 -22.39 7.07
CA GLU A 189 5.94 -22.52 6.36
C GLU A 189 5.73 -23.08 4.94
N ASP A 190 6.51 -22.58 3.98
CA ASP A 190 6.75 -23.20 2.69
C ASP A 190 8.26 -23.18 2.40
N ARG A 191 8.82 -24.30 1.91
CA ARG A 191 10.25 -24.44 1.57
C ARG A 191 11.22 -23.86 2.62
N LYS A 192 11.02 -24.18 3.90
CA LYS A 192 11.87 -23.73 5.03
C LYS A 192 11.81 -22.21 5.31
N MET A 193 10.79 -21.52 4.80
CA MET A 193 10.58 -20.09 5.00
C MET A 193 9.12 -19.80 5.41
N PRO A 194 8.87 -18.83 6.31
CA PRO A 194 7.52 -18.37 6.61
C PRO A 194 6.83 -17.83 5.34
N ASN A 195 5.62 -18.33 5.05
CA ASN A 195 4.87 -18.00 3.84
C ASN A 195 3.48 -17.42 4.15
N GLY A 196 2.87 -17.77 5.28
CA GLY A 196 1.54 -17.30 5.62
C GLY A 196 1.31 -17.16 7.12
N ILE A 197 0.34 -16.33 7.48
CA ILE A 197 -0.14 -16.15 8.86
C ILE A 197 -1.65 -16.34 8.83
N VAL A 198 -2.16 -17.22 9.68
CA VAL A 198 -3.58 -17.25 10.03
C VAL A 198 -3.73 -16.53 11.35
N LEU A 199 -4.58 -15.51 11.39
CA LEU A 199 -4.98 -14.80 12.59
C LEU A 199 -6.43 -15.16 12.90
N CYS A 200 -6.67 -15.74 14.07
CA CYS A 200 -8.00 -16.14 14.53
C CYS A 200 -8.29 -15.41 15.84
N HIS A 201 -9.34 -14.60 15.87
CA HIS A 201 -9.85 -14.04 17.12
C HIS A 201 -10.70 -15.10 17.84
N LEU A 202 -10.62 -15.15 19.15
CA LEU A 202 -11.27 -16.12 20.04
C LEU A 202 -12.09 -15.36 21.09
N PRO A 203 -13.20 -15.93 21.60
CA PRO A 203 -13.65 -17.30 21.41
C PRO A 203 -14.32 -17.56 20.06
N ASP A 204 -15.13 -16.64 19.53
CA ASP A 204 -15.93 -16.90 18.31
C ASP A 204 -15.72 -15.83 17.23
N GLY A 205 -14.61 -15.10 17.31
CA GLY A 205 -14.27 -14.05 16.37
C GLY A 205 -13.76 -14.53 15.00
N PRO A 206 -13.56 -13.60 14.06
CA PRO A 206 -13.22 -13.92 12.68
C PRO A 206 -11.81 -14.53 12.53
N THR A 207 -11.61 -15.23 11.42
CA THR A 207 -10.33 -15.83 11.03
C THR A 207 -9.88 -15.28 9.69
N ALA A 208 -8.69 -14.67 9.66
CA ALA A 208 -8.09 -14.10 8.46
C ALA A 208 -6.81 -14.85 8.08
N PHE A 209 -6.63 -15.13 6.80
CA PHE A 209 -5.37 -15.64 6.27
C PHE A 209 -4.64 -14.58 5.44
N PHE A 210 -3.41 -14.35 5.82
CA PHE A 210 -2.49 -13.44 5.16
C PHE A 210 -1.35 -14.22 4.53
N LYS A 211 -1.05 -13.92 3.28
CA LYS A 211 0.22 -14.31 2.66
C LYS A 211 1.31 -13.35 3.09
N ILE A 212 2.43 -13.88 3.59
CA ILE A 212 3.64 -13.11 3.88
C ILE A 212 4.42 -12.92 2.58
N ASN A 213 4.73 -11.67 2.28
CA ASN A 213 5.63 -11.27 1.20
C ASN A 213 6.81 -10.47 1.79
N SER A 214 7.96 -10.52 1.13
CA SER A 214 9.12 -9.67 1.43
C SER A 214 9.57 -9.68 2.90
N LEU A 215 9.62 -10.86 3.53
CA LEU A 215 10.10 -11.03 4.90
C LEU A 215 11.60 -10.72 5.01
N LYS A 216 11.94 -9.83 5.92
CA LYS A 216 13.31 -9.49 6.31
C LYS A 216 13.44 -9.54 7.83
N PHE A 217 14.18 -10.52 8.32
CA PHE A 217 14.49 -10.68 9.73
C PHE A 217 15.26 -9.49 10.30
N THR A 218 15.07 -9.25 11.60
CA THR A 218 15.71 -8.15 12.34
C THR A 218 17.24 -8.21 12.24
N LYS A 219 17.83 -9.41 12.20
CA LYS A 219 19.29 -9.59 12.02
C LYS A 219 19.84 -9.02 10.72
N ASN A 220 19.02 -8.97 9.66
CA ASN A 220 19.44 -8.54 8.32
C ASN A 220 19.21 -7.03 8.08
N ILE A 221 18.71 -6.32 9.09
CA ILE A 221 18.43 -4.88 9.04
C ILE A 221 19.67 -4.11 9.50
N LYS A 222 20.04 -3.07 8.75
CA LYS A 222 21.15 -2.17 9.11
C LYS A 222 20.66 -1.18 10.17
N LYS A 223 21.51 -0.87 11.16
CA LYS A 223 21.20 0.08 12.24
C LYS A 223 19.88 -0.28 12.96
N LYS A 224 19.84 -1.47 13.54
CA LYS A 224 18.72 -1.94 14.36
C LYS A 224 18.88 -1.46 15.81
N GLY A 225 17.78 -1.12 16.46
CA GLY A 225 17.73 -0.91 17.90
C GLY A 225 17.34 -2.18 18.65
N GLU A 226 17.43 -2.12 19.97
CA GLU A 226 16.99 -3.20 20.86
C GLU A 226 15.58 -2.94 21.39
N THR A 227 14.80 -4.03 21.50
CA THR A 227 13.43 -3.99 22.00
C THR A 227 13.44 -3.91 23.54
N THR A 228 12.52 -3.12 24.09
CA THR A 228 12.29 -3.00 25.54
C THR A 228 10.94 -3.60 25.89
N GLY A 229 10.67 -3.92 27.16
CA GLY A 229 9.40 -4.54 27.60
C GLY A 229 8.17 -3.63 27.57
N HIS A 230 8.31 -2.35 27.21
CA HIS A 230 7.21 -1.38 27.19
C HIS A 230 6.16 -1.71 26.12
N HIS A 231 4.87 -1.45 26.39
CA HIS A 231 3.81 -1.64 25.42
C HIS A 231 3.94 -0.61 24.27
N PRO A 232 3.91 -1.05 23.01
CA PRO A 232 4.02 -0.15 21.87
C PRO A 232 2.71 0.57 21.59
N GLU A 233 2.82 1.74 20.96
CA GLU A 233 1.71 2.39 20.25
C GLU A 233 1.42 1.61 18.96
N VAL A 234 0.14 1.50 18.59
CA VAL A 234 -0.28 0.82 17.36
C VAL A 234 -0.82 1.86 16.38
N ILE A 235 -0.27 1.87 15.16
CA ILE A 235 -0.71 2.73 14.07
C ILE A 235 -1.30 1.85 12.96
N LEU A 236 -2.58 2.08 12.65
CA LEU A 236 -3.32 1.43 11.58
C LEU A 236 -3.66 2.48 10.52
N ASN A 237 -3.01 2.43 9.36
CA ASN A 237 -3.15 3.47 8.33
C ASN A 237 -3.79 2.91 7.06
N ASN A 238 -4.72 3.69 6.50
CA ASN A 238 -5.39 3.44 5.20
C ASN A 238 -6.24 2.15 5.14
N PHE A 239 -6.89 1.79 6.24
CA PHE A 239 -7.90 0.74 6.24
C PHE A 239 -9.25 1.43 6.15
N ASN A 240 -9.70 1.73 4.93
CA ASN A 240 -10.81 2.67 4.73
C ASN A 240 -12.09 1.98 4.27
N THR A 241 -12.03 0.71 3.87
CA THR A 241 -13.22 -0.07 3.50
C THR A 241 -13.77 -0.80 4.72
N ARG A 242 -15.02 -1.28 4.67
CA ARG A 242 -15.61 -2.11 5.74
C ARG A 242 -14.75 -3.35 6.03
N LEU A 243 -14.26 -4.02 4.99
CA LEU A 243 -13.28 -5.11 5.11
C LEU A 243 -11.97 -4.65 5.76
N GLY A 244 -11.48 -3.47 5.37
CA GLY A 244 -10.31 -2.83 5.94
C GLY A 244 -10.46 -2.58 7.44
N HIS A 245 -11.60 -2.02 7.87
CA HIS A 245 -11.94 -1.79 9.28
C HIS A 245 -11.93 -3.10 10.08
N THR A 246 -12.59 -4.15 9.60
CA THR A 246 -12.57 -5.47 10.26
C THR A 246 -11.14 -5.98 10.44
N VAL A 247 -10.32 -5.93 9.38
CA VAL A 247 -8.92 -6.37 9.44
C VAL A 247 -8.07 -5.50 10.36
N ALA A 248 -8.29 -4.18 10.36
CA ALA A 248 -7.62 -3.24 11.25
C ALA A 248 -7.95 -3.54 12.71
N ARG A 249 -9.23 -3.79 13.01
CA ARG A 249 -9.71 -4.17 14.35
C ARG A 249 -9.08 -5.48 14.81
N MET A 250 -9.00 -6.50 13.95
CA MET A 250 -8.29 -7.75 14.26
C MET A 250 -6.81 -7.53 14.61
N PHE A 251 -6.13 -6.60 13.93
CA PHE A 251 -4.73 -6.26 14.27
C PHE A 251 -4.62 -5.47 15.57
N ALA A 252 -5.59 -4.60 15.88
CA ALA A 252 -5.63 -3.85 17.13
C ALA A 252 -5.74 -4.80 18.33
N CYS A 253 -6.63 -5.80 18.26
CA CYS A 253 -6.87 -6.80 19.31
C CYS A 253 -5.60 -7.53 19.76
N LEU A 254 -4.55 -7.58 18.95
CA LEU A 254 -3.29 -8.20 19.33
C LEU A 254 -2.50 -7.43 20.40
N PHE A 255 -2.79 -6.14 20.62
CA PHE A 255 -1.96 -5.27 21.46
C PHE A 255 -2.75 -4.72 22.64
N PRO A 256 -2.10 -4.50 23.81
CA PRO A 256 -2.75 -3.82 24.93
C PRO A 256 -3.19 -2.39 24.56
N HIS A 257 -4.36 -1.99 25.06
CA HIS A 257 -4.94 -0.65 24.83
C HIS A 257 -4.08 0.50 25.33
N GLN A 258 -3.31 0.27 26.40
CA GLN A 258 -2.57 1.32 27.09
C GLN A 258 -1.09 1.29 26.66
N PRO A 259 -0.70 2.14 25.68
CA PRO A 259 0.69 2.23 25.27
C PRO A 259 1.53 2.91 26.35
N MET A 260 2.80 2.50 26.44
CA MET A 260 3.77 3.13 27.33
C MET A 260 4.66 4.09 26.54
N PHE A 261 4.29 5.37 26.53
CA PHE A 261 5.01 6.43 25.80
C PHE A 261 6.48 6.59 26.22
N THR A 262 6.81 6.21 27.46
CA THR A 262 8.19 6.18 27.98
C THR A 262 9.11 5.30 27.13
N GLY A 263 8.60 4.18 26.62
CA GLY A 263 9.35 3.26 25.77
C GLY A 263 9.55 3.76 24.33
N ARG A 264 8.75 4.75 23.90
CA ARG A 264 8.71 5.32 22.54
C ARG A 264 8.67 4.26 21.45
N ARG A 265 7.95 3.16 21.69
CA ARG A 265 7.82 2.04 20.76
C ARG A 265 6.56 2.21 19.95
N VAL A 266 6.65 1.92 18.66
CA VAL A 266 5.50 1.98 17.76
C VAL A 266 5.52 0.80 16.80
N VAL A 267 4.36 0.15 16.66
CA VAL A 267 4.07 -0.86 15.65
C VAL A 267 3.12 -0.25 14.64
N THR A 268 3.46 -0.38 13.37
CA THR A 268 2.70 0.23 12.27
C THR A 268 2.25 -0.86 11.31
N PHE A 269 0.95 -0.88 11.03
CA PHE A 269 0.34 -1.57 9.90
C PHE A 269 -0.12 -0.50 8.92
N HIS A 270 0.63 -0.36 7.82
CA HIS A 270 0.28 0.59 6.77
C HIS A 270 -0.27 -0.14 5.57
N ASN A 271 -1.55 0.06 5.25
CA ASN A 271 -2.14 -0.47 4.04
C ASN A 271 -1.80 0.41 2.84
N GLN A 272 -1.26 -0.21 1.79
CA GLN A 272 -1.06 0.42 0.51
C GLN A 272 -1.35 -0.59 -0.59
N ARG A 273 -2.45 -0.38 -1.33
CA ARG A 273 -2.87 -1.20 -2.48
C ARG A 273 -3.06 -2.69 -2.11
N ASP A 274 -3.75 -2.95 -1.01
CA ASP A 274 -3.96 -4.28 -0.40
C ASP A 274 -2.70 -4.99 0.10
N TYR A 275 -1.57 -4.28 0.17
CA TYR A 275 -0.38 -4.73 0.87
C TYR A 275 -0.29 -4.01 2.21
N ILE A 276 -0.34 -4.78 3.29
CA ILE A 276 -0.21 -4.30 4.65
C ILE A 276 1.27 -4.38 5.02
N PHE A 277 1.92 -3.24 5.13
CA PHE A 277 3.31 -3.13 5.52
C PHE A 277 3.41 -3.12 7.04
N PHE A 278 3.97 -4.19 7.60
CA PHE A 278 4.29 -4.26 9.02
C PHE A 278 5.65 -3.63 9.29
N ARG A 279 5.72 -2.71 10.24
CA ARG A 279 6.97 -2.14 10.75
C ARG A 279 6.92 -1.98 12.25
N HIS A 280 8.07 -2.10 12.89
CA HIS A 280 8.22 -1.89 14.33
C HIS A 280 9.42 -0.96 14.55
N HIS A 281 9.15 0.21 15.12
CA HIS A 281 10.12 1.26 15.30
C HIS A 281 10.18 1.75 16.76
N ARG A 282 11.31 2.33 17.12
CA ARG A 282 11.42 3.33 18.18
C ARG A 282 11.41 4.70 17.52
N TYR A 283 10.67 5.65 18.08
CA TYR A 283 10.69 7.02 17.61
C TYR A 283 11.41 7.94 18.60
N GLU A 284 11.95 9.02 18.08
CA GLU A 284 12.52 10.12 18.85
C GLU A 284 12.16 11.44 18.17
N PHE A 285 11.49 12.33 18.90
CA PHE A 285 11.19 13.65 18.39
C PHE A 285 12.47 14.49 18.35
N LYS A 286 12.79 15.04 17.18
CA LYS A 286 13.86 16.02 17.00
C LYS A 286 13.39 17.40 17.49
N ARG A 287 14.29 18.39 17.46
CA ARG A 287 14.08 19.79 17.91
C ARG A 287 12.63 20.25 17.67
N GLU A 288 11.99 20.67 18.75
CA GLU A 288 10.61 21.23 18.81
C GLU A 288 9.46 20.32 18.32
N GLY A 289 9.70 19.03 18.06
CA GLY A 289 8.63 18.07 17.77
C GLY A 289 8.18 18.00 16.30
N GLU A 290 8.73 18.83 15.40
CA GLU A 290 8.30 18.86 13.99
C GLU A 290 8.59 17.55 13.23
N LYS A 291 9.63 16.81 13.64
CA LYS A 291 10.10 15.61 12.93
C LYS A 291 10.44 14.48 13.90
N ALA A 292 9.95 13.29 13.61
CA ALA A 292 10.35 12.07 14.31
C ALA A 292 11.50 11.36 13.58
N ALA A 293 12.58 11.05 14.29
CA ALA A 293 13.57 10.07 13.88
C ALA A 293 13.04 8.67 14.19
N LEU A 294 13.20 7.72 13.26
CA LEU A 294 12.76 6.34 13.46
C LEU A 294 13.96 5.39 13.44
N LEU A 295 13.99 4.47 14.40
CA LEU A 295 14.95 3.38 14.49
C LEU A 295 14.21 2.05 14.47
N GLU A 296 14.59 1.12 13.60
CA GLU A 296 13.89 -0.16 13.50
C GLU A 296 14.26 -1.12 14.61
N LEU A 297 13.24 -1.79 15.16
CA LEU A 297 13.37 -2.73 16.27
C LEU A 297 13.02 -4.18 15.90
N GLY A 298 12.17 -4.37 14.89
CA GLY A 298 11.61 -5.68 14.54
C GLY A 298 11.75 -6.04 13.06
N PRO A 299 11.21 -7.21 12.65
CA PRO A 299 11.24 -7.64 11.27
C PRO A 299 10.44 -6.70 10.37
N ARG A 300 10.83 -6.64 9.09
CA ARG A 300 9.99 -6.05 8.04
C ARG A 300 9.33 -7.17 7.28
N PHE A 301 8.03 -7.09 7.12
CA PHE A 301 7.32 -7.95 6.18
C PHE A 301 6.12 -7.21 5.62
N THR A 302 5.54 -7.80 4.59
CA THR A 302 4.29 -7.34 4.00
C THR A 302 3.29 -8.47 4.06
N LEU A 303 2.08 -8.16 4.47
CA LEU A 303 0.97 -9.09 4.48
C LEU A 303 0.05 -8.75 3.33
N ARG A 304 -0.58 -9.77 2.77
CA ARG A 304 -1.65 -9.63 1.79
C ARG A 304 -2.78 -10.55 2.16
N LEU A 305 -3.95 -9.98 2.42
CA LEU A 305 -5.14 -10.76 2.75
C LEU A 305 -5.48 -11.70 1.60
N LYS A 306 -5.82 -12.94 1.93
CA LYS A 306 -6.21 -13.98 0.98
C LYS A 306 -7.65 -14.41 1.18
N TRP A 307 -8.08 -14.52 2.42
CA TRP A 307 -9.47 -14.74 2.77
C TRP A 307 -9.73 -14.28 4.20
N LEU A 308 -10.98 -13.95 4.46
CA LEU A 308 -11.57 -13.66 5.75
C LEU A 308 -12.76 -14.61 5.93
N GLN A 309 -12.81 -15.26 7.08
CA GLN A 309 -13.83 -16.22 7.47
C GLN A 309 -14.55 -15.70 8.72
N LYS A 310 -15.87 -15.83 8.73
CA LYS A 310 -16.69 -15.57 9.91
C LYS A 310 -16.50 -16.70 10.92
N GLY A 311 -16.23 -16.32 12.17
CA GLY A 311 -15.95 -17.26 13.25
C GLY A 311 -14.56 -17.91 13.19
N THR A 312 -14.33 -18.82 14.13
CA THR A 312 -13.04 -19.50 14.29
C THR A 312 -12.70 -20.43 13.13
N PHE A 313 -11.42 -20.79 13.03
CA PHE A 313 -10.89 -21.63 11.95
C PHE A 313 -11.70 -22.91 11.69
N ASP A 314 -12.45 -22.91 10.57
CA ASP A 314 -13.09 -24.10 10.02
C ASP A 314 -12.81 -24.24 8.53
N SER A 315 -12.06 -25.29 8.17
CA SER A 315 -11.69 -25.57 6.78
C SER A 315 -12.77 -26.28 5.95
N ARG A 316 -13.83 -26.81 6.56
CA ARG A 316 -14.83 -27.65 5.85
C ARG A 316 -16.15 -26.92 5.63
N TYR A 317 -16.65 -26.26 6.67
CA TYR A 317 -17.96 -25.61 6.67
C TYR A 317 -17.84 -24.13 7.04
N GLY A 318 -16.65 -23.58 6.88
CA GLY A 318 -16.38 -22.18 7.16
C GLY A 318 -17.13 -21.25 6.23
N GLU A 319 -17.83 -20.28 6.80
CA GLU A 319 -18.44 -19.19 6.05
C GLU A 319 -17.37 -18.13 5.74
N TYR A 320 -17.02 -17.99 4.46
CA TYR A 320 -16.06 -16.99 4.01
C TYR A 320 -16.77 -15.69 3.68
N GLU A 321 -16.54 -14.67 4.50
CA GLU A 321 -17.01 -13.30 4.24
C GLU A 321 -16.33 -12.73 3.00
N TRP A 322 -15.04 -12.99 2.83
CA TRP A 322 -14.27 -12.48 1.71
C TRP A 322 -13.18 -13.45 1.26
N VAL A 323 -13.02 -13.64 -0.05
CA VAL A 323 -11.96 -14.46 -0.64
C VAL A 323 -11.36 -13.75 -1.84
N LEU A 324 -10.04 -13.65 -1.88
CA LEU A 324 -9.32 -13.06 -2.99
C LEU A 324 -9.29 -14.01 -4.20
N LYS A 325 -10.24 -13.85 -5.11
CA LYS A 325 -10.26 -14.53 -6.41
C LYS A 325 -9.46 -13.74 -7.43
N ARG A 326 -8.17 -14.07 -7.53
CA ARG A 326 -7.18 -13.31 -8.32
C ARG A 326 -7.64 -12.95 -9.74
N HIS A 327 -8.16 -13.91 -10.48
CA HIS A 327 -8.53 -13.73 -11.88
C HIS A 327 -9.81 -12.91 -12.09
N GLU A 328 -10.70 -12.91 -11.09
CA GLU A 328 -11.99 -12.19 -11.15
C GLU A 328 -11.88 -10.77 -10.57
N MET A 329 -11.06 -10.60 -9.52
CA MET A 329 -11.03 -9.40 -8.70
C MET A 329 -9.88 -8.44 -9.05
N GLU A 330 -8.72 -8.95 -9.47
CA GLU A 330 -7.58 -8.10 -9.86
C GLU A 330 -7.64 -7.67 -11.35
N THR A 331 -8.84 -7.34 -11.85
CA THR A 331 -9.05 -6.91 -13.24
C THR A 331 -8.51 -5.52 -13.50
N SER A 332 -8.64 -4.61 -12.52
CA SER A 332 -8.08 -3.26 -12.56
C SER A 332 -6.91 -3.09 -11.59
N ARG A 333 -5.90 -2.31 -12.02
CA ARG A 333 -4.77 -1.90 -11.16
C ARG A 333 -5.10 -0.74 -10.22
N ARG A 334 -6.34 -0.23 -10.27
CA ARG A 334 -6.82 0.92 -9.48
C ARG A 334 -7.91 0.53 -8.48
N ARG A 335 -8.30 -0.74 -8.45
CA ARG A 335 -9.24 -1.31 -7.49
C ARG A 335 -8.47 -1.94 -6.34
N PHE A 336 -8.84 -1.58 -5.11
CA PHE A 336 -8.24 -2.08 -3.87
C PHE A 336 -9.37 -2.35 -2.86
N PHE A 337 -9.23 -3.40 -2.07
CA PHE A 337 -10.30 -3.96 -1.23
C PHE A 337 -10.18 -3.63 0.26
N LEU A 338 -9.00 -3.21 0.72
CA LEU A 338 -8.73 -2.81 2.11
C LEU A 338 -8.79 -1.28 2.32
#